data_AF-A0A0F9X0S8-F1
#
_entry.id   AF-A0A0F9X0S8-F1
#
_cell.length_a   1.000
_cell.length_b   1.000
_cell.length_c   1.000
_cell.angle_alpha   90.00
_cell.angle_beta   90.00
_cell.angle_gamma   90.00
#
_symmetry.space_group_name_H-M   'P 1'
#
loop_
_entity.id
_entity.type
_entity.pdbx_description
1 polymer ?
#
loop_
_entity_poly.entity_id
_entity_poly.type
_entity_poly.pdbx_seq_one_letter_code
_entity_poly.pdbx_strand_id
1 'polypeptide(L)'
;MTTTRAVAISTYNRVEHIDEVIQGVLSTVPNGTDVFVVDDGSTDSTPQFVTREFPGVHYYRGPNMGVGGNKTRCLYLMRQHHFSCIIEDDLVPTEKNWFECYEAAASLMDVHHWARVQDKEIPETVPSFTEYMKKTMNATPIFASSPRGDMTFITRKVISTVGGFNPAFQGCGMSHGEWSSRVIRAGLVSHPLNYLDIAEARDKFKQVGDQIGGRWEEDPEKIKKQIAYNRKVAKKLKNIEQLYCPLILR
;
A
#
# COMPACT_ATOMS: atom_id res chain seq x y z
N MET A 1 11.09 23.20 5.41
CA MET A 1 9.84 22.73 4.78
C MET A 1 9.15 21.83 5.79
N THR A 2 7.88 22.05 6.05
CA THR A 2 7.08 21.17 6.92
C THR A 2 6.95 19.80 6.25
N THR A 3 7.20 18.72 6.97
CA THR A 3 6.97 17.36 6.48
C THR A 3 5.48 17.15 6.22
N THR A 4 5.12 16.78 4.99
CA THR A 4 3.73 16.52 4.58
C THR A 4 3.46 15.02 4.54
N ARG A 5 2.27 14.62 5.01
CA ARG A 5 1.85 13.22 5.14
C ARG A 5 0.53 13.01 4.42
N ALA A 6 0.35 11.84 3.82
CA ALA A 6 -0.95 11.42 3.31
C ALA A 6 -1.22 9.94 3.57
N VAL A 7 -2.51 9.61 3.72
CA VAL A 7 -3.02 8.25 3.69
C VAL A 7 -4.11 8.16 2.62
N ALA A 8 -4.04 7.16 1.75
CA ALA A 8 -5.09 6.87 0.79
C ALA A 8 -5.68 5.48 1.06
N ILE A 9 -6.99 5.46 1.32
CA ILE A 9 -7.77 4.24 1.50
C ILE A 9 -8.31 3.82 0.13
N SER A 10 -7.80 2.73 -0.42
CA SER A 10 -8.26 2.15 -1.68
C SER A 10 -9.50 1.30 -1.44
N THR A 11 -10.60 1.58 -2.15
CA THR A 11 -11.85 0.80 -1.99
C THR A 11 -12.54 0.40 -3.29
N TYR A 12 -13.31 -0.69 -3.25
CA TYR A 12 -14.24 -1.11 -4.30
C TYR A 12 -15.32 -2.06 -3.76
N ASN A 13 -16.59 -1.61 -3.74
CA ASN A 13 -17.76 -2.35 -3.25
C ASN A 13 -17.56 -2.93 -1.83
N ARG A 14 -17.32 -2.09 -0.82
CA ARG A 14 -17.05 -2.51 0.56
C ARG A 14 -17.75 -1.62 1.59
N VAL A 15 -19.00 -1.25 1.33
CA VAL A 15 -19.77 -0.37 2.23
C VAL A 15 -19.82 -0.89 3.68
N GLU A 16 -19.79 -2.21 3.86
CA GLU A 16 -19.84 -2.90 5.14
C GLU A 16 -18.54 -2.81 5.97
N HIS A 17 -17.42 -2.43 5.37
CA HIS A 17 -16.11 -2.38 6.05
C HIS A 17 -15.46 -0.99 6.01
N ILE A 18 -15.83 -0.16 5.02
CA ILE A 18 -15.16 1.13 4.78
C ILE A 18 -15.30 2.10 5.97
N ASP A 19 -16.39 2.03 6.73
CA ASP A 19 -16.58 2.83 7.96
C ASP A 19 -15.47 2.60 8.98
N GLU A 20 -15.26 1.33 9.37
CA GLU A 20 -14.29 0.95 10.39
C GLU A 20 -12.87 1.34 9.96
N VAL A 21 -12.55 1.19 8.66
CA VAL A 21 -11.24 1.56 8.11
C VAL A 21 -11.02 3.07 8.14
N ILE A 22 -12.01 3.88 7.71
CA ILE A 22 -11.88 5.34 7.74
C ILE A 22 -11.76 5.84 9.19
N GLN A 23 -12.59 5.35 10.11
CA GLN A 23 -12.53 5.71 11.53
C GLN A 23 -11.17 5.31 12.16
N GLY A 24 -10.68 4.11 11.86
CA GLY A 24 -9.37 3.64 12.29
C GLY A 24 -8.27 4.58 11.82
N VAL A 25 -8.24 4.94 10.53
CA VAL A 25 -7.24 5.87 9.99
C VAL A 25 -7.35 7.24 10.66
N LEU A 26 -8.54 7.84 10.71
CA LEU A 26 -8.74 9.18 11.26
C LEU A 26 -8.36 9.29 12.74
N SER A 27 -8.58 8.23 13.52
CA SER A 27 -8.29 8.21 14.96
C SER A 27 -6.83 7.90 15.30
N THR A 28 -6.08 7.28 14.38
CA THR A 28 -4.72 6.76 14.63
C THR A 28 -3.61 7.47 13.88
N VAL A 29 -3.92 8.12 12.75
CA VAL A 29 -2.93 8.82 11.90
C VAL A 29 -2.43 10.11 12.57
N PRO A 30 -1.18 10.56 12.31
CA PRO A 30 -0.70 11.85 12.81
C PRO A 30 -1.60 13.02 12.43
N ASN A 31 -1.74 13.99 13.33
CA ASN A 31 -2.43 15.25 13.05
C ASN A 31 -1.83 15.95 11.81
N GLY A 32 -2.70 16.56 11.00
CA GLY A 32 -2.32 17.25 9.76
C GLY A 32 -1.96 16.32 8.61
N THR A 33 -2.33 15.04 8.68
CA THR A 33 -2.22 14.10 7.57
C THR A 33 -3.43 14.23 6.65
N ASP A 34 -3.19 14.38 5.34
CA ASP A 34 -4.26 14.39 4.35
C ASP A 34 -4.79 12.96 4.14
N VAL A 35 -6.09 12.77 4.33
CA VAL A 35 -6.74 11.45 4.18
C VAL A 35 -7.62 11.44 2.95
N PHE A 36 -7.33 10.51 2.05
CA PHE A 36 -8.07 10.27 0.82
C PHE A 36 -8.82 8.94 0.90
N VAL A 37 -10.05 8.92 0.40
CA VAL A 37 -10.77 7.67 0.09
C VAL A 37 -10.88 7.58 -1.43
N VAL A 38 -10.29 6.54 -2.01
CA VAL A 38 -10.11 6.38 -3.45
C VAL A 38 -10.89 5.17 -3.91
N ASP A 39 -12.05 5.44 -4.50
CA ASP A 39 -13.03 4.44 -4.93
C ASP A 39 -12.81 4.06 -6.40
N ASP A 40 -12.58 2.76 -6.66
CA ASP A 40 -12.42 2.19 -8.00
C ASP A 40 -13.75 1.93 -8.71
N GLY A 41 -14.70 2.84 -8.57
CA GLY A 41 -15.97 2.80 -9.30
C GLY A 41 -17.00 1.86 -8.68
N SER A 42 -17.11 1.86 -7.35
CA SER A 42 -18.09 1.09 -6.60
C SER A 42 -19.50 1.33 -7.13
N THR A 43 -20.29 0.26 -7.18
CA THR A 43 -21.68 0.22 -7.64
C THR A 43 -22.67 -0.04 -6.51
N ASP A 44 -22.16 -0.38 -5.33
CA ASP A 44 -22.93 -0.50 -4.09
C ASP A 44 -23.20 0.89 -3.47
N SER A 45 -23.54 0.90 -2.17
CA SER A 45 -23.81 2.14 -1.43
C SER A 45 -22.55 2.84 -0.89
N THR A 46 -21.34 2.36 -1.23
CA THR A 46 -20.06 2.96 -0.77
C THR A 46 -19.97 4.46 -1.09
N PRO A 47 -20.29 4.93 -2.32
CA PRO A 47 -20.18 6.36 -2.63
C PRO A 47 -21.09 7.26 -1.79
N GLN A 48 -22.35 6.84 -1.61
CA GLN A 48 -23.34 7.60 -0.85
C GLN A 48 -23.01 7.57 0.65
N PHE A 49 -22.49 6.45 1.14
CA PHE A 49 -22.07 6.30 2.52
C PHE A 49 -20.90 7.23 2.85
N VAL A 50 -19.78 7.13 2.10
CA VAL A 50 -18.57 7.92 2.38
C VAL A 50 -18.84 9.42 2.30
N THR A 51 -19.55 9.88 1.26
CA THR A 51 -19.85 11.30 1.10
C THR A 51 -20.76 11.87 2.18
N ARG A 52 -21.64 11.03 2.76
CA ARG A 52 -22.57 11.44 3.83
C ARG A 52 -21.93 11.41 5.21
N GLU A 53 -21.26 10.31 5.57
CA GLU A 53 -20.73 10.10 6.93
C GLU A 53 -19.36 10.79 7.14
N PHE A 54 -18.60 11.01 6.06
CA PHE A 54 -17.24 11.55 6.14
C PHE A 54 -17.04 12.79 5.25
N PRO A 55 -17.82 13.88 5.42
CA PRO A 55 -17.70 15.07 4.57
C PRO A 55 -16.32 15.78 4.66
N GLY A 56 -15.52 15.47 5.68
CA GLY A 56 -14.18 16.01 5.88
C GLY A 56 -13.04 15.24 5.19
N VAL A 57 -13.29 14.04 4.65
CA VAL A 57 -12.26 13.27 3.94
C VAL A 57 -12.25 13.60 2.45
N HIS A 58 -11.08 13.55 1.82
CA HIS A 58 -10.96 13.76 0.38
C HIS A 58 -11.44 12.51 -0.37
N TYR A 59 -12.71 12.50 -0.78
CA TYR A 59 -13.26 11.41 -1.56
C TYR A 59 -13.02 11.60 -3.07
N TYR A 60 -12.45 10.58 -3.71
CA TYR A 60 -12.24 10.51 -5.16
C TYR A 60 -12.81 9.19 -5.70
N ARG A 61 -13.64 9.26 -6.74
CA ARG A 61 -14.18 8.10 -7.43
C ARG A 61 -13.82 8.13 -8.91
N GLY A 62 -13.29 7.02 -9.42
CA GLY A 62 -12.97 6.85 -10.85
C GLY A 62 -13.67 5.63 -11.46
N PRO A 63 -13.52 5.39 -12.77
CA PRO A 63 -13.95 4.13 -13.37
C PRO A 63 -13.15 2.94 -12.79
N ASN A 64 -13.74 1.75 -12.78
CA ASN A 64 -13.06 0.54 -12.31
C ASN A 64 -11.86 0.19 -13.20
N MET A 65 -10.65 0.29 -12.64
CA MET A 65 -9.37 0.02 -13.30
C MET A 65 -8.60 -1.12 -12.65
N GLY A 66 -9.19 -1.82 -11.68
CA GLY A 66 -8.52 -2.86 -10.90
C GLY A 66 -7.61 -2.31 -9.81
N VAL A 67 -7.04 -3.20 -9.01
CA VAL A 67 -6.24 -2.86 -7.82
C VAL A 67 -5.04 -1.98 -8.19
N GLY A 68 -4.30 -2.33 -9.24
CA GLY A 68 -3.15 -1.53 -9.70
C GLY A 68 -3.56 -0.16 -10.22
N GLY A 69 -4.66 -0.08 -10.97
CA GLY A 69 -5.21 1.18 -11.46
C GLY A 69 -5.62 2.10 -10.32
N ASN A 70 -6.35 1.58 -9.33
CA ASN A 70 -6.80 2.36 -8.20
C ASN A 70 -5.64 2.83 -7.31
N LYS A 71 -4.66 1.95 -7.03
CA LYS A 71 -3.44 2.36 -6.31
C LYS A 71 -2.64 3.40 -7.06
N THR A 72 -2.65 3.39 -8.39
CA THR A 72 -2.04 4.47 -9.20
C THR A 72 -2.75 5.81 -8.97
N ARG A 73 -4.08 5.81 -8.79
CA ARG A 73 -4.82 7.02 -8.39
C ARG A 73 -4.44 7.48 -6.99
N CYS A 74 -4.32 6.55 -6.03
CA CYS A 74 -3.81 6.87 -4.69
C CYS A 74 -2.45 7.58 -4.77
N LEU A 75 -1.50 7.02 -5.51
CA LEU A 75 -0.17 7.60 -5.72
C LEU A 75 -0.24 8.98 -6.39
N TYR A 76 -1.13 9.16 -7.37
CA TYR A 76 -1.31 10.46 -8.03
C TYR A 76 -1.78 11.54 -7.05
N LEU A 77 -2.79 11.24 -6.24
CA LEU A 77 -3.36 12.17 -5.25
C LEU A 77 -2.32 12.55 -4.19
N MET A 78 -1.49 11.58 -3.79
CA MET A 78 -0.47 11.79 -2.76
C MET A 78 0.88 12.31 -3.29
N ARG A 79 1.07 12.50 -4.60
CA ARG A 79 2.40 12.73 -5.23
C ARG A 79 3.24 13.89 -4.70
N GLN A 80 2.62 14.86 -4.01
CA GLN A 80 3.31 16.01 -3.43
C GLN A 80 3.72 15.82 -1.96
N HIS A 81 3.28 14.73 -1.32
CA HIS A 81 3.56 14.43 0.08
C HIS A 81 4.94 13.80 0.25
N HIS A 82 5.62 14.10 1.36
CA HIS A 82 6.91 13.48 1.68
C HIS A 82 6.75 12.01 2.05
N PHE A 83 5.77 11.71 2.90
CA PHE A 83 5.43 10.38 3.36
C PHE A 83 4.00 10.04 2.96
N SER A 84 3.77 8.82 2.50
CA SER A 84 2.46 8.39 2.04
C SER A 84 2.21 6.94 2.40
N CYS A 85 0.98 6.62 2.78
CA CYS A 85 0.55 5.24 2.99
C CYS A 85 -0.67 4.93 2.12
N ILE A 86 -0.68 3.77 1.48
CA ILE A 86 -1.89 3.18 0.90
C ILE A 86 -2.38 2.11 1.88
N ILE A 87 -3.67 2.14 2.20
CA ILE A 87 -4.36 1.13 3.01
C ILE A 87 -5.53 0.60 2.17
N GLU A 88 -5.74 -0.72 2.16
CA GLU A 88 -6.93 -1.34 1.55
C GLU A 88 -8.10 -1.37 2.54
N ASP A 89 -9.32 -1.44 2.00
CA ASP A 89 -10.60 -1.35 2.71
C ASP A 89 -10.97 -2.58 3.56
N ASP A 90 -9.98 -3.42 3.84
CA ASP A 90 -10.07 -4.57 4.74
C ASP A 90 -9.04 -4.53 5.87
N LEU A 91 -8.30 -3.42 6.03
CA LEU A 91 -7.25 -3.28 7.02
C LEU A 91 -7.47 -2.04 7.90
N VAL A 92 -7.80 -2.27 9.16
CA VAL A 92 -8.13 -1.23 10.14
C VAL A 92 -6.92 -0.98 11.05
N PRO A 93 -6.30 0.22 11.04
CA PRO A 93 -5.36 0.58 12.09
C PRO A 93 -6.10 0.82 13.41
N THR A 94 -5.63 0.20 14.49
CA THR A 94 -6.31 0.16 15.80
C THR A 94 -5.64 1.02 16.87
N GLU A 95 -4.37 1.37 16.68
CA GLU A 95 -3.58 2.12 17.65
C GLU A 95 -2.71 3.19 16.98
N LYS A 96 -2.41 4.27 17.69
CA LYS A 96 -1.51 5.35 17.22
C LYS A 96 -0.07 4.89 17.03
N ASN A 97 0.75 5.76 16.43
CA ASN A 97 2.19 5.57 16.20
C ASN A 97 2.54 4.53 15.12
N TRP A 98 1.59 3.97 14.36
CA TRP A 98 1.92 3.05 13.27
C TRP A 98 2.59 3.79 12.09
N PHE A 99 2.13 5.00 11.75
CA PHE A 99 2.65 5.78 10.63
C PHE A 99 4.02 6.35 10.97
N GLU A 100 4.17 6.87 12.19
CA GLU A 100 5.39 7.45 12.72
C GLU A 100 6.53 6.43 12.79
N CYS A 101 6.23 5.15 13.05
CA CYS A 101 7.20 4.07 12.98
C CYS A 101 7.81 3.94 11.57
N TYR A 102 6.98 3.91 10.53
CA TYR A 102 7.48 3.84 9.15
C TYR A 102 8.17 5.14 8.72
N GLU A 103 7.67 6.30 9.14
CA GLU A 103 8.30 7.60 8.88
C GLU A 103 9.71 7.68 9.47
N ALA A 104 9.87 7.28 10.73
CA ALA A 104 11.17 7.22 11.39
C ALA A 104 12.12 6.25 10.69
N ALA A 105 11.64 5.03 10.39
CA ALA A 105 12.44 4.03 9.71
C ALA A 105 12.87 4.46 8.29
N ALA A 106 11.96 5.04 7.50
CA ALA A 106 12.28 5.54 6.17
C ALA A 106 13.30 6.69 6.19
N SER A 107 13.27 7.51 7.25
CA SER A 107 14.22 8.61 7.44
C SER A 107 15.61 8.14 7.88
N LEU A 108 15.70 7.01 8.60
CA LEU A 108 16.95 6.51 9.18
C LEU A 108 17.65 5.43 8.34
N MET A 109 16.88 4.64 7.57
CA MET A 109 17.37 3.40 6.97
C MET A 109 17.64 3.50 5.45
N ASP A 110 17.34 4.62 4.78
CA ASP A 110 17.31 4.72 3.31
C ASP A 110 16.41 3.65 2.64
N VAL A 111 15.37 3.23 3.35
CA VAL A 111 14.33 2.32 2.85
C VAL A 111 13.07 3.13 2.59
N HIS A 112 12.70 3.26 1.32
CA HIS A 112 11.61 4.14 0.88
C HIS A 112 10.30 3.42 0.61
N HIS A 113 10.24 2.10 0.82
CA HIS A 113 9.08 1.25 0.55
C HIS A 113 8.97 0.14 1.59
N TRP A 114 7.90 0.19 2.36
CA TRP A 114 7.55 -0.78 3.40
C TRP A 114 6.20 -1.39 3.05
N ALA A 115 6.09 -2.70 3.23
CA ALA A 115 4.88 -3.44 2.89
C ALA A 115 4.60 -4.43 4.01
N ARG A 116 3.33 -4.56 4.40
CA ARG A 116 2.95 -5.44 5.51
C ARG A 116 3.38 -6.89 5.25
N VAL A 117 3.75 -7.60 6.32
CA VAL A 117 4.05 -9.03 6.30
C VAL A 117 3.10 -9.77 7.23
N GLN A 118 2.49 -10.88 6.77
CA GLN A 118 1.57 -11.68 7.60
C GLN A 118 1.89 -13.18 7.59
N ASP A 119 2.27 -13.74 6.44
CA ASP A 119 2.31 -15.19 6.20
C ASP A 119 3.57 -15.67 5.47
N LYS A 120 4.55 -14.77 5.26
CA LYS A 120 5.71 -15.01 4.37
C LYS A 120 7.02 -14.54 4.97
N GLU A 121 7.08 -14.51 6.30
CA GLU A 121 8.27 -14.16 7.05
C GLU A 121 9.43 -15.07 6.65
N ILE A 122 10.61 -14.48 6.49
CA ILE A 122 11.86 -15.18 6.24
C ILE A 122 12.89 -14.78 7.30
N PRO A 123 13.86 -15.66 7.62
CA PRO A 123 14.91 -15.32 8.57
C PRO A 123 15.71 -14.11 8.14
N GLU A 124 16.15 -13.32 9.12
CA GLU A 124 17.09 -12.23 8.92
C GLU A 124 18.43 -12.74 8.35
N THR A 125 19.03 -11.95 7.46
CA THR A 125 20.36 -12.20 6.89
C THR A 125 21.38 -11.10 7.21
N VAL A 126 20.97 -9.99 7.84
CA VAL A 126 21.83 -8.84 8.16
C VAL A 126 21.59 -8.34 9.61
N PRO A 127 22.09 -9.04 10.64
CA PRO A 127 21.80 -8.72 12.05
C PRO A 127 22.12 -7.28 12.50
N SER A 128 23.14 -6.66 11.89
CA SER A 128 23.50 -5.28 12.19
C SER A 128 22.41 -4.26 11.83
N PHE A 129 21.55 -4.59 10.84
CA PHE A 129 20.40 -3.76 10.47
C PHE A 129 19.36 -3.76 11.60
N THR A 130 19.00 -4.94 12.11
CA THR A 130 18.08 -5.07 13.25
C THR A 130 18.64 -4.45 14.51
N GLU A 131 19.92 -4.66 14.81
CA GLU A 131 20.56 -4.05 15.99
C GLU A 131 20.47 -2.52 15.94
N TYR A 132 20.72 -1.93 14.77
CA TYR A 132 20.59 -0.49 14.58
C TYR A 132 19.15 -0.02 14.82
N MET A 133 18.14 -0.64 14.19
CA MET A 133 16.74 -0.26 14.39
C MET A 133 16.29 -0.40 15.85
N LYS A 134 16.67 -1.48 16.53
CA LYS A 134 16.35 -1.67 17.95
C LYS A 134 16.98 -0.57 18.80
N LYS A 135 18.24 -0.21 18.53
CA LYS A 135 18.95 0.82 19.30
C LYS A 135 18.42 2.24 19.05
N THR A 136 18.03 2.57 17.81
CA THR A 136 17.64 3.95 17.46
C THR A 136 16.18 4.26 17.67
N MET A 137 15.29 3.28 17.48
CA MET A 137 13.85 3.50 17.49
C MET A 137 13.07 2.45 18.29
N ASN A 138 13.76 1.52 18.96
CA ASN A 138 13.13 0.42 19.70
C ASN A 138 12.13 -0.35 18.83
N ALA A 139 12.53 -0.64 17.58
CA ALA A 139 11.68 -1.30 16.61
C ALA A 139 12.34 -2.57 16.04
N THR A 140 11.50 -3.53 15.68
CA THR A 140 11.89 -4.85 15.20
C THR A 140 11.49 -4.98 13.73
N PRO A 141 12.46 -5.00 12.78
CA PRO A 141 12.14 -5.23 11.39
C PRO A 141 11.71 -6.68 11.16
N ILE A 142 10.80 -6.86 10.22
CA ILE A 142 10.34 -8.15 9.73
C ILE A 142 10.68 -8.23 8.25
N PHE A 143 11.09 -9.40 7.79
CA PHE A 143 11.50 -9.63 6.40
C PHE A 143 10.59 -10.64 5.73
N ALA A 144 10.32 -10.49 4.44
CA ALA A 144 9.47 -11.43 3.71
C ALA A 144 10.03 -11.83 2.35
N SER A 145 9.55 -12.99 1.86
CA SER A 145 9.85 -13.46 0.50
C SER A 145 9.05 -12.75 -0.60
N SER A 146 7.95 -12.08 -0.23
CA SER A 146 7.13 -11.27 -1.14
C SER A 146 6.28 -10.27 -0.35
N PRO A 147 5.86 -9.14 -0.93
CA PRO A 147 5.09 -8.12 -0.23
C PRO A 147 3.60 -8.49 -0.15
N ARG A 148 2.91 -8.05 0.90
CA ARG A 148 1.44 -7.84 0.85
C ARG A 148 1.13 -6.40 0.44
N GLY A 149 0.03 -6.24 -0.28
CA GLY A 149 -0.39 -4.94 -0.80
C GLY A 149 -1.43 -4.21 0.04
N ASP A 150 -1.96 -4.84 1.09
CA ASP A 150 -3.04 -4.29 1.93
C ASP A 150 -2.61 -3.05 2.72
N MET A 151 -1.33 -2.93 3.05
CA MET A 151 -0.71 -1.68 3.51
C MET A 151 0.64 -1.48 2.83
N THR A 152 0.87 -0.26 2.35
CA THR A 152 2.12 0.14 1.69
C THR A 152 2.51 1.54 2.08
N PHE A 153 3.59 1.67 2.84
CA PHE A 153 4.19 2.96 3.16
C PHE A 153 5.32 3.29 2.20
N ILE A 154 5.36 4.54 1.74
CA ILE A 154 6.38 5.02 0.82
C ILE A 154 6.80 6.47 1.10
N THR A 155 7.98 6.83 0.59
CA THR A 155 8.38 8.23 0.45
C THR A 155 8.09 8.76 -0.96
N ARG A 156 8.08 10.09 -1.12
CA ARG A 156 7.98 10.77 -2.43
C ARG A 156 9.00 10.27 -3.46
N LYS A 157 10.17 9.77 -3.00
CA LYS A 157 11.24 9.25 -3.86
C LYS A 157 10.73 8.08 -4.69
N VAL A 158 9.88 7.22 -4.13
CA VAL A 158 9.25 6.11 -4.88
C VAL A 158 8.38 6.64 -6.02
N ILE A 159 7.44 7.53 -5.71
CA ILE A 159 6.48 8.07 -6.69
C ILE A 159 7.21 8.76 -7.86
N SER A 160 8.20 9.60 -7.54
CA SER A 160 8.96 10.35 -8.55
C SER A 160 9.91 9.46 -9.38
N THR A 161 10.38 8.33 -8.83
CA THR A 161 11.36 7.47 -9.51
C THR A 161 10.72 6.36 -10.35
N VAL A 162 9.67 5.69 -9.86
CA VAL A 162 9.05 4.55 -10.55
C VAL A 162 7.63 4.81 -11.05
N GLY A 163 6.98 5.87 -10.54
CA GLY A 163 5.62 6.22 -10.90
C GLY A 163 4.56 5.21 -10.43
N GLY A 164 3.49 5.07 -11.21
CA GLY A 164 2.33 4.23 -10.93
C GLY A 164 2.56 2.73 -11.11
N PHE A 165 1.51 1.95 -10.89
CA PHE A 165 1.47 0.53 -11.21
C PHE A 165 1.39 0.34 -12.74
N ASN A 166 1.88 -0.79 -13.23
CA ASN A 166 1.86 -1.07 -14.66
C ASN A 166 0.40 -1.36 -15.13
N PRO A 167 -0.13 -0.61 -16.11
CA PRO A 167 -1.51 -0.77 -16.57
C PRO A 167 -1.78 -2.08 -17.34
N ALA A 168 -0.75 -2.89 -17.63
CA ALA A 168 -0.91 -4.19 -18.25
C ALA A 168 -1.54 -5.24 -17.31
N PHE A 169 -1.49 -5.02 -15.99
CA PHE A 169 -2.14 -5.88 -15.00
C PHE A 169 -3.64 -5.58 -14.91
N GLN A 170 -4.43 -6.64 -14.72
CA GLN A 170 -5.89 -6.55 -14.65
C GLN A 170 -6.38 -7.00 -13.27
N GLY A 171 -7.30 -6.25 -12.66
CA GLY A 171 -7.89 -6.58 -11.36
C GLY A 171 -6.85 -6.89 -10.26
N CYS A 172 -6.95 -8.06 -9.63
CA CYS A 172 -6.11 -8.51 -8.51
C CYS A 172 -4.91 -9.39 -8.94
N GLY A 173 -3.86 -9.35 -8.12
CA GLY A 173 -2.70 -10.24 -8.22
C GLY A 173 -1.53 -9.69 -9.04
N MET A 174 -0.32 -10.01 -8.59
CA MET A 174 0.99 -9.70 -9.20
C MET A 174 1.39 -8.22 -9.33
N SER A 175 0.45 -7.29 -9.48
CA SER A 175 0.73 -5.87 -9.74
C SER A 175 1.60 -5.23 -8.65
N HIS A 176 1.32 -5.52 -7.38
CA HIS A 176 2.08 -4.99 -6.24
C HIS A 176 3.50 -5.56 -6.15
N GLY A 177 3.68 -6.86 -6.41
CA GLY A 177 5.01 -7.47 -6.47
C GLY A 177 5.85 -6.94 -7.63
N GLU A 178 5.24 -6.70 -8.79
CA GLU A 178 5.92 -6.07 -9.93
C GLU A 178 6.34 -4.64 -9.61
N TRP A 179 5.42 -3.84 -9.05
CA TRP A 179 5.71 -2.46 -8.69
C TRP A 179 6.84 -2.37 -7.65
N SER A 180 6.76 -3.19 -6.58
CA SER A 180 7.82 -3.29 -5.57
C SER A 180 9.16 -3.70 -6.19
N SER A 181 9.16 -4.65 -7.15
CA SER A 181 10.37 -5.05 -7.85
C SER A 181 11.03 -3.90 -8.62
N ARG A 182 10.24 -2.95 -9.14
CA ARG A 182 10.78 -1.74 -9.79
C ARG A 182 11.37 -0.77 -8.76
N VAL A 183 10.74 -0.63 -7.59
CA VAL A 183 11.29 0.15 -6.47
C VAL A 183 12.64 -0.39 -6.03
N ILE A 184 12.75 -1.71 -5.88
CA ILE A 184 14.00 -2.42 -5.52
C ILE A 184 15.08 -2.18 -6.59
N ARG A 185 14.77 -2.37 -7.88
CA ARG A 185 15.73 -2.14 -8.98
C ARG A 185 16.19 -0.69 -9.08
N ALA A 186 15.37 0.26 -8.63
CA ALA A 186 15.73 1.67 -8.56
C ALA A 186 16.63 2.02 -7.35
N GLY A 187 17.03 1.02 -6.54
CA GLY A 187 17.90 1.23 -5.38
C GLY A 187 17.22 1.95 -4.22
N LEU A 188 15.90 1.85 -4.12
CA LEU A 188 15.11 2.54 -3.08
C LEU A 188 14.84 1.69 -1.83
N VAL A 189 15.44 0.51 -1.77
CA VAL A 189 15.44 -0.37 -0.60
C VAL A 189 16.88 -0.83 -0.37
N SER A 190 17.52 -0.25 0.64
CA SER A 190 18.91 -0.47 1.05
C SER A 190 19.11 -1.76 1.89
N HIS A 191 18.33 -2.81 1.62
CA HIS A 191 18.40 -4.08 2.34
C HIS A 191 18.25 -5.28 1.40
N PRO A 192 19.10 -6.33 1.50
CA PRO A 192 19.13 -7.42 0.52
C PRO A 192 17.87 -8.30 0.50
N LEU A 193 17.10 -8.32 1.59
CA LEU A 193 15.84 -9.09 1.67
C LEU A 193 14.65 -8.38 1.02
N ASN A 194 14.82 -7.14 0.52
CA ASN A 194 13.91 -6.40 -0.36
C ASN A 194 12.49 -6.03 0.17
N TYR A 195 11.84 -6.92 0.91
CA TYR A 195 10.51 -6.71 1.48
C TYR A 195 10.62 -6.64 3.00
N LEU A 196 10.25 -5.48 3.54
CA LEU A 196 10.43 -5.14 4.94
C LEU A 196 9.13 -4.61 5.53
N ASP A 197 8.93 -4.95 6.79
CA ASP A 197 7.88 -4.44 7.67
C ASP A 197 8.47 -4.15 9.07
N ILE A 198 7.67 -3.61 9.98
CA ILE A 198 8.07 -3.25 11.34
C ILE A 198 7.02 -3.81 12.30
N ALA A 199 7.42 -4.69 13.22
CA ALA A 199 6.50 -5.41 14.10
C ALA A 199 5.59 -4.46 14.90
N GLU A 200 6.17 -3.40 15.45
CA GLU A 200 5.49 -2.41 16.29
C GLU A 200 4.46 -1.56 15.54
N ALA A 201 4.52 -1.55 14.20
CA ALA A 201 3.50 -0.95 13.35
C ALA A 201 2.51 -2.02 12.86
N ARG A 202 3.00 -3.16 12.36
CA ARG A 202 2.20 -4.28 11.86
C ARG A 202 1.16 -4.75 12.86
N ASP A 203 1.56 -4.87 14.13
CA ASP A 203 0.72 -5.45 15.18
C ASP A 203 -0.42 -4.50 15.63
N LYS A 204 -0.46 -3.29 15.08
CA LYS A 204 -1.50 -2.27 15.31
C LYS A 204 -2.58 -2.25 14.22
N PHE A 205 -2.68 -3.32 13.45
CA PHE A 205 -3.71 -3.46 12.43
C PHE A 205 -4.58 -4.70 12.68
N LYS A 206 -5.87 -4.54 12.45
CA LYS A 206 -6.87 -5.60 12.44
C LYS A 206 -7.36 -5.80 11.01
N GLN A 207 -7.28 -7.03 10.52
CA GLN A 207 -7.92 -7.41 9.27
C GLN A 207 -9.42 -7.58 9.50
N VAL A 208 -10.24 -6.97 8.66
CA VAL A 208 -11.70 -7.14 8.62
C VAL A 208 -12.12 -7.76 7.28
N GLY A 209 -13.30 -8.36 7.23
CA GLY A 209 -13.75 -9.08 6.05
C GLY A 209 -12.88 -10.31 5.72
N ASP A 210 -12.75 -10.62 4.43
CA ASP A 210 -12.07 -11.82 3.95
C ASP A 210 -10.53 -11.69 3.97
N GLN A 211 -9.88 -12.45 4.85
CA GLN A 211 -8.43 -12.45 5.07
C GLN A 211 -7.58 -13.03 3.92
N ILE A 212 -8.22 -13.52 2.86
CA ILE A 212 -7.57 -14.17 1.71
C ILE A 212 -7.13 -13.11 0.66
N GLY A 213 -7.66 -11.87 0.72
CA GLY A 213 -7.30 -10.71 -0.12
C GLY A 213 -7.77 -10.78 -1.59
N GLY A 214 -8.60 -9.84 -2.05
CA GLY A 214 -9.17 -9.88 -3.42
C GLY A 214 -10.51 -9.16 -3.60
N ARG A 215 -11.02 -9.15 -4.84
CA ARG A 215 -12.36 -8.62 -5.20
C ARG A 215 -13.36 -9.77 -5.24
N TRP A 216 -13.85 -10.18 -4.09
CA TRP A 216 -14.53 -11.47 -3.89
C TRP A 216 -16.01 -11.52 -4.29
N GLU A 217 -16.63 -10.38 -4.58
CA GLU A 217 -17.92 -10.36 -5.30
C GLU A 217 -17.79 -10.87 -6.74
N GLU A 218 -16.56 -10.98 -7.27
CA GLU A 218 -16.31 -11.52 -8.60
C GLU A 218 -16.23 -13.04 -8.62
N ASP A 219 -16.71 -13.64 -9.71
CA ASP A 219 -16.61 -15.08 -10.00
C ASP A 219 -15.18 -15.63 -9.74
N PRO A 220 -15.00 -16.64 -8.86
CA PRO A 220 -13.72 -17.25 -8.57
C PRO A 220 -12.95 -17.74 -9.82
N GLU A 221 -13.64 -18.23 -10.84
CA GLU A 221 -12.99 -18.66 -12.09
C GLU A 221 -12.49 -17.48 -12.92
N LYS A 222 -13.19 -16.33 -12.88
CA LYS A 222 -12.70 -15.07 -13.44
C LYS A 222 -11.43 -14.62 -12.72
N ILE A 223 -11.41 -14.63 -11.38
CA ILE A 223 -10.24 -14.28 -10.56
C ILE A 223 -9.04 -15.18 -10.91
N LYS A 224 -9.26 -16.49 -11.00
CA LYS A 224 -8.22 -17.47 -11.34
C LYS A 224 -7.62 -17.22 -12.73
N LYS A 225 -8.46 -16.98 -13.75
CA LYS A 225 -8.01 -16.65 -15.11
C LYS A 225 -7.21 -15.34 -15.14
N GLN A 226 -7.67 -14.34 -14.39
CA GLN A 226 -7.00 -13.05 -14.26
C GLN A 226 -5.62 -13.18 -13.60
N ILE A 227 -5.51 -13.92 -12.49
CA ILE A 227 -4.22 -14.19 -11.84
C ILE A 227 -3.27 -14.94 -12.80
N ALA A 228 -3.77 -15.92 -13.56
CA ALA A 228 -2.96 -16.63 -14.54
C ALA A 228 -2.46 -15.72 -15.67
N TYR A 229 -3.29 -14.80 -16.15
CA TYR A 229 -2.88 -13.75 -17.09
C TYR A 229 -1.81 -12.83 -16.49
N ASN A 230 -2.06 -12.30 -15.28
CA ASN A 230 -1.13 -11.40 -14.58
C ASN A 230 0.23 -12.06 -14.30
N ARG A 231 0.28 -13.38 -14.03
CA ARG A 231 1.55 -14.13 -13.92
C ARG A 231 2.34 -14.13 -15.22
N LYS A 232 1.68 -14.27 -16.38
CA LYS A 232 2.33 -14.18 -17.69
C LYS A 232 2.87 -12.77 -17.95
N VAL A 233 2.11 -11.74 -17.58
CA VAL A 233 2.55 -10.33 -17.66
C VAL A 233 3.79 -10.11 -16.80
N ALA A 234 3.75 -10.49 -15.52
CA ALA A 234 4.89 -10.37 -14.61
C ALA A 234 6.15 -11.08 -15.14
N LYS A 235 6.00 -12.29 -15.72
CA LYS A 235 7.13 -13.02 -16.33
C LYS A 235 7.76 -12.25 -17.49
N LYS A 236 6.95 -11.60 -18.34
CA LYS A 236 7.45 -10.76 -19.45
C LYS A 236 8.19 -9.52 -18.96
N LEU A 237 7.73 -8.92 -17.87
CA LEU A 237 8.29 -7.69 -17.31
C LEU A 237 9.54 -7.93 -16.44
N LYS A 238 9.78 -9.16 -15.97
CA LYS A 238 10.84 -9.49 -15.00
C LYS A 238 12.23 -9.00 -15.40
N ASN A 239 12.55 -9.02 -16.69
CA ASN A 239 13.87 -8.68 -17.22
C ASN A 239 13.98 -7.23 -17.72
N ILE A 240 12.93 -6.41 -17.53
CA ILE A 240 12.97 -5.00 -17.90
C ILE A 240 13.66 -4.24 -16.77
N GLU A 241 14.88 -3.76 -17.04
CA GLU A 241 15.73 -3.08 -16.06
C GLU A 241 15.03 -1.86 -15.45
N GLN A 242 14.57 -0.94 -16.30
CA GLN A 242 13.88 0.28 -15.86
C GLN A 242 12.55 0.46 -16.61
N LEU A 243 11.48 0.66 -15.85
CA LEU A 243 10.16 0.96 -16.36
C LEU A 243 9.50 2.02 -15.49
N TYR A 244 9.40 3.24 -16.01
CA TYR A 244 8.61 4.30 -15.39
C TYR A 244 7.18 4.23 -15.92
N CYS A 245 6.21 4.21 -15.01
CA CYS A 245 4.79 4.24 -15.35
C CYS A 245 4.22 5.61 -14.96
N PRO A 246 3.84 6.49 -15.90
CA PRO A 246 3.28 7.80 -15.56
C PRO A 246 2.03 7.69 -14.67
N LEU A 247 1.91 8.59 -13.69
CA LEU A 247 0.70 8.75 -12.89
C LEU A 247 -0.37 9.44 -13.73
N ILE A 248 -1.16 8.67 -14.48
CA ILE A 248 -2.28 9.21 -15.26
C ILE A 248 -3.53 9.05 -14.42
N LEU A 249 -4.13 10.16 -14.00
CA LEU A 249 -5.45 10.16 -13.38
C LEU A 249 -6.48 9.84 -14.48
N ARG A 250 -7.13 8.69 -14.36
CA ARG A 250 -8.20 8.23 -15.25
C ARG A 250 -9.48 8.02 -14.47
#